data_AF-A0A7V0Z510-F1
#
_entry.id   AF-A0A7V0Z510-F1
#
_cell.length_a   1.000
_cell.length_b   1.000
_cell.length_c   1.000
_cell.angle_alpha   90.00
_cell.angle_beta   90.00
_cell.angle_gamma   90.00
#
_symmetry.space_group_name_H-M   'P 1'
#
loop_
_entity.id
_entity.type
_entity.pdbx_description
1 polymer ?
#
loop_
_entity_poly.entity_id
_entity_poly.type
_entity_poly.pdbx_seq_one_letter_code
_entity_poly.pdbx_strand_id
1 'polypeptide(L)'
;MSGIVLGTPVNEMINTFNYDTYVILDDYHNLEDSTTIDSIISYLLENMPKKPHLIICSHSELSMPLAKLKANDEVFQITMDDLCFTKDEICALFTTIYSLKLGEDEIDWLLKNSEGWPTYLSLILQTYGTKQDREKCFFKKIQSEYKKFAENIFDYSVQEVFKNEPPEYQKFLIDCSLLDYLNPDICQAVTGIDNCQQIIEEIFKRNAFIFALPDGNYRLHSLFQDFLKSIFQNEDRKK
;
A
#
# COMPACT_ATOMS: atom_id res chain seq x y z
N MET A 1 -29.87 -1.99 -22.74
CA MET A 1 -29.18 -2.48 -23.96
C MET A 1 -27.75 -2.99 -23.66
N SER A 2 -27.41 -3.27 -22.39
CA SER A 2 -26.04 -3.54 -21.94
C SER A 2 -25.70 -5.03 -21.81
N GLY A 3 -26.70 -5.91 -21.63
CA GLY A 3 -26.48 -7.34 -21.39
C GLY A 3 -26.04 -8.16 -22.61
N ILE A 4 -26.35 -7.72 -23.84
CA ILE A 4 -25.99 -8.44 -25.07
C ILE A 4 -24.51 -8.25 -25.43
N VAL A 5 -23.90 -7.12 -25.05
CA VAL A 5 -22.49 -6.83 -25.37
C VAL A 5 -21.52 -7.58 -24.45
N LEU A 6 -21.94 -7.93 -23.23
CA LEU A 6 -21.08 -8.59 -22.23
C LEU A 6 -21.13 -10.12 -22.25
N GLY A 7 -22.22 -10.72 -22.72
CA GLY A 7 -22.29 -12.18 -22.87
C GLY A 7 -21.39 -12.74 -23.97
N THR A 8 -21.08 -11.94 -25.00
CA THR A 8 -20.23 -12.36 -26.12
C THR A 8 -18.79 -12.64 -25.69
N PRO A 9 -18.10 -11.73 -24.96
CA PRO A 9 -16.77 -12.02 -24.41
C PRO A 9 -16.72 -13.30 -23.57
N VAL A 10 -17.66 -13.50 -22.64
CA VAL A 10 -17.68 -14.69 -21.76
C VAL A 10 -17.81 -15.98 -22.58
N ASN A 11 -18.71 -16.01 -23.56
CA ASN A 11 -18.88 -17.17 -24.43
C ASN A 11 -17.67 -17.43 -25.33
N GLU A 12 -16.99 -16.38 -25.79
CA GLU A 12 -15.73 -16.53 -26.52
C GLU A 12 -14.61 -17.07 -25.61
N MET A 13 -14.55 -16.62 -24.35
CA MET A 13 -13.57 -17.12 -23.37
C MET A 13 -13.69 -18.63 -23.15
N ILE A 14 -14.92 -19.16 -23.08
CA ILE A 14 -15.17 -20.62 -22.94
C ILE A 14 -14.54 -21.40 -24.09
N ASN A 15 -14.66 -20.89 -25.32
CA ASN A 15 -14.19 -21.57 -26.53
C ASN A 15 -12.70 -21.31 -26.82
N THR A 16 -12.14 -20.24 -26.24
CA THR A 16 -10.76 -19.79 -26.51
C THR A 16 -9.78 -20.33 -25.48
N PHE A 17 -10.12 -20.28 -24.19
CA PHE A 17 -9.20 -20.69 -23.11
C PHE A 17 -9.33 -22.18 -22.83
N ASN A 18 -8.52 -22.97 -23.53
CA ASN A 18 -8.50 -24.43 -23.39
C ASN A 18 -7.60 -24.92 -22.24
N TYR A 19 -6.88 -24.05 -21.56
CA TYR A 19 -5.98 -24.35 -20.44
C TYR A 19 -6.13 -23.29 -19.35
N ASP A 20 -5.62 -23.58 -18.15
CA ASP A 20 -5.53 -22.58 -17.09
C ASP A 20 -4.79 -21.35 -17.61
N THR A 21 -5.48 -20.22 -17.60
CA THR A 21 -4.99 -18.95 -18.17
C THR A 21 -5.11 -17.87 -17.11
N TYR A 22 -4.02 -17.19 -16.80
CA TYR A 22 -4.00 -16.14 -15.80
C TYR A 22 -4.00 -14.78 -16.48
N VAL A 23 -4.99 -13.95 -16.16
CA VAL A 23 -5.11 -12.58 -16.64
C VAL A 23 -4.80 -11.65 -15.48
N ILE A 24 -3.81 -10.78 -15.66
CA ILE A 24 -3.39 -9.83 -14.63
C ILE A 24 -3.86 -8.45 -15.04
N LEU A 25 -4.66 -7.82 -14.18
CA LEU A 25 -5.02 -6.41 -14.26
C LEU A 25 -4.18 -5.66 -13.24
N ASP A 26 -3.18 -4.95 -13.73
CA ASP A 26 -2.31 -4.13 -12.90
C ASP A 26 -2.84 -2.71 -12.78
N ASP A 27 -2.52 -2.04 -11.68
CA ASP A 27 -2.93 -0.67 -11.38
C ASP A 27 -4.44 -0.39 -11.53
N TYR A 28 -5.29 -1.29 -11.04
CA TYR A 28 -6.75 -1.21 -11.21
C TYR A 28 -7.37 0.07 -10.62
N HIS A 29 -6.77 0.62 -9.56
CA HIS A 29 -7.16 1.87 -8.92
C HIS A 29 -7.34 3.05 -9.90
N ASN A 30 -6.61 3.06 -11.03
CA ASN A 30 -6.76 4.08 -12.08
C ASN A 30 -8.14 4.06 -12.78
N LEU A 31 -8.95 3.03 -12.56
CA LEU A 31 -10.25 2.82 -13.20
C LEU A 31 -11.43 3.03 -12.23
N GLU A 32 -11.19 3.36 -10.96
CA GLU A 32 -12.20 3.40 -9.89
C GLU A 32 -13.31 4.44 -10.11
N ASP A 33 -13.06 5.50 -10.87
CA ASP A 33 -14.09 6.48 -11.22
C ASP A 33 -15.09 5.98 -12.28
N SER A 34 -14.88 4.77 -12.82
CA SER A 34 -15.70 4.20 -13.89
C SER A 34 -16.59 3.06 -13.41
N THR A 35 -17.79 3.43 -12.95
CA THR A 35 -18.86 2.47 -12.58
C THR A 35 -19.21 1.49 -13.71
N THR A 36 -18.95 1.88 -14.96
CA THR A 36 -19.16 1.03 -16.13
C THR A 36 -18.14 -0.10 -16.16
N ILE A 37 -16.87 0.18 -15.92
CA ILE A 37 -15.81 -0.85 -15.91
C ILE A 37 -16.05 -1.80 -14.74
N ASP A 38 -16.37 -1.29 -13.56
CA ASP A 38 -16.67 -2.13 -12.39
C ASP A 38 -17.84 -3.09 -12.66
N SER A 39 -18.88 -2.62 -13.34
CA SER A 39 -20.01 -3.47 -13.73
C SER A 39 -19.60 -4.57 -14.72
N ILE A 40 -18.69 -4.27 -15.65
CA ILE A 40 -18.16 -5.22 -16.63
C ILE A 40 -17.30 -6.27 -15.93
N ILE A 41 -16.39 -5.87 -15.06
CA ILE A 41 -15.50 -6.78 -14.33
C ILE A 41 -16.31 -7.64 -13.36
N SER A 42 -17.27 -7.07 -12.65
CA SER A 42 -18.19 -7.83 -11.79
C SER A 42 -18.94 -8.91 -12.58
N TYR A 43 -19.49 -8.54 -13.73
CA TYR A 43 -20.18 -9.49 -14.60
C TYR A 43 -19.25 -10.59 -15.11
N LEU A 44 -18.02 -10.24 -15.50
CA LEU A 44 -17.01 -11.21 -15.92
C LEU A 44 -16.68 -12.18 -14.79
N LEU A 45 -16.42 -11.70 -13.58
CA LEU A 45 -16.10 -12.54 -12.41
C LEU A 45 -17.26 -13.48 -12.06
N GLU A 46 -18.50 -13.01 -12.06
CA GLU A 46 -19.68 -13.83 -11.76
C GLU A 46 -19.94 -14.93 -12.80
N ASN A 47 -19.45 -14.75 -14.02
CA ASN A 47 -19.70 -15.68 -15.14
C ASN A 47 -18.41 -16.28 -15.71
N MET A 48 -17.27 -16.13 -15.01
CA MET A 48 -15.97 -16.55 -15.51
C MET A 48 -15.92 -18.09 -15.61
N PRO A 49 -15.52 -18.65 -16.76
CA PRO A 49 -15.35 -20.10 -16.86
C PRO A 49 -14.15 -20.57 -16.02
N LYS A 50 -14.09 -21.86 -15.69
CA LYS A 50 -13.12 -22.44 -14.72
C LYS A 50 -11.63 -22.30 -15.07
N LYS A 51 -11.31 -21.99 -16.34
CA LYS A 51 -9.94 -22.02 -16.87
C LYS A 51 -9.25 -20.65 -16.81
N PRO A 52 -9.90 -19.54 -17.19
CA PRO A 52 -9.35 -18.23 -16.89
C PRO A 52 -9.41 -17.94 -15.39
N HIS A 53 -8.33 -17.37 -14.87
CA HIS A 53 -8.17 -16.87 -13.51
C HIS A 53 -7.83 -15.39 -13.61
N LEU A 54 -8.51 -14.54 -12.83
CA LEU A 54 -8.26 -13.09 -12.82
C LEU A 54 -7.45 -12.72 -11.57
N ILE A 55 -6.32 -12.05 -11.78
CA ILE A 55 -5.52 -11.44 -10.73
C ILE A 55 -5.65 -9.93 -10.89
N ILE A 56 -6.10 -9.26 -9.83
CA ILE A 56 -6.26 -7.80 -9.82
C ILE A 56 -5.29 -7.23 -8.80
N CYS A 57 -4.41 -6.35 -9.25
CA CYS A 57 -3.54 -5.56 -8.40
C CYS A 57 -4.11 -4.14 -8.30
N SER A 58 -4.32 -3.66 -7.07
CA SER A 58 -4.82 -2.31 -6.81
C SER A 58 -4.16 -1.73 -5.58
N HIS A 59 -4.00 -0.41 -5.57
CA HIS A 59 -3.58 0.33 -4.39
C HIS A 59 -4.73 0.62 -3.44
N SER A 60 -5.97 0.30 -3.80
CA SER A 60 -7.18 0.62 -3.03
C SER A 60 -8.14 -0.58 -3.03
N GLU A 61 -9.05 -0.60 -2.06
CA GLU A 61 -10.08 -1.63 -2.03
C GLU A 61 -10.94 -1.58 -3.30
N LEU A 62 -11.21 -2.75 -3.89
CA LEU A 62 -12.07 -2.82 -5.07
C LEU A 62 -13.50 -2.41 -4.71
N SER A 63 -14.00 -1.38 -5.40
CA SER A 63 -15.36 -0.82 -5.28
C SER A 63 -16.48 -1.82 -5.61
N MET A 64 -16.15 -2.93 -6.27
CA MET A 64 -17.10 -3.92 -6.75
C MET A 64 -17.56 -4.93 -5.66
N PRO A 65 -18.81 -5.42 -5.72
CA PRO A 65 -19.35 -6.30 -4.70
C PRO A 65 -18.78 -7.74 -4.79
N LEU A 66 -17.72 -8.03 -4.03
CA LEU A 66 -17.08 -9.35 -4.00
C LEU A 66 -17.66 -10.32 -2.96
N ALA A 67 -18.63 -9.90 -2.15
CA ALA A 67 -19.13 -10.67 -1.00
C ALA A 67 -19.61 -12.08 -1.36
N LYS A 68 -20.28 -12.24 -2.50
CA LYS A 68 -20.78 -13.54 -2.98
C LYS A 68 -19.64 -14.48 -3.36
N LEU A 69 -18.64 -13.98 -4.08
CA LEU A 69 -17.46 -14.76 -4.47
C LEU A 69 -16.64 -15.14 -3.24
N LYS A 70 -16.48 -14.22 -2.28
CA LYS A 70 -15.85 -14.51 -0.98
C LYS A 70 -16.58 -15.61 -0.21
N ALA A 71 -17.92 -15.58 -0.18
CA ALA A 71 -18.72 -16.60 0.50
C ALA A 71 -18.64 -18.00 -0.15
N ASN A 72 -18.22 -18.08 -1.41
CA ASN A 72 -18.03 -19.32 -2.15
C ASN A 72 -16.57 -19.82 -2.14
N ASP A 73 -15.66 -19.17 -1.40
CA ASP A 73 -14.21 -19.42 -1.47
C ASP A 73 -13.61 -19.22 -2.88
N GLU A 74 -14.20 -18.33 -3.68
CA GLU A 74 -13.77 -18.00 -5.06
C GLU A 74 -12.86 -16.77 -5.13
N VAL A 75 -12.52 -16.17 -3.97
CA VAL A 75 -11.62 -15.02 -3.88
C VAL A 75 -10.48 -15.34 -2.93
N PHE A 76 -9.26 -15.22 -3.43
CA PHE A 76 -8.06 -15.17 -2.61
C PHE A 76 -7.54 -13.73 -2.59
N GLN A 77 -7.40 -13.15 -1.40
CA GLN A 77 -6.95 -11.78 -1.22
C GLN A 77 -5.60 -11.78 -0.51
N ILE A 78 -4.63 -11.07 -1.08
CA ILE A 78 -3.36 -10.75 -0.46
C ILE A 78 -3.40 -9.26 -0.13
N THR A 79 -3.18 -8.92 1.13
CA THR A 79 -3.17 -7.54 1.63
C THR A 79 -1.74 -7.01 1.75
N MET A 80 -1.59 -5.72 2.01
CA MET A 80 -0.27 -5.15 2.32
C MET A 80 0.36 -5.79 3.55
N ASP A 81 -0.43 -6.14 4.57
CA ASP A 81 0.08 -6.79 5.77
C ASP A 81 0.64 -8.19 5.46
N ASP A 82 0.04 -8.92 4.51
CA ASP A 82 0.54 -10.21 4.03
C ASP A 82 1.85 -10.09 3.23
N LEU A 83 2.10 -8.93 2.63
CA LEU A 83 3.31 -8.66 1.84
C LEU A 83 4.44 -8.06 2.68
N CYS A 84 4.14 -7.48 3.84
CA CYS A 84 5.16 -6.95 4.74
C CYS A 84 5.98 -8.09 5.34
N PHE A 85 7.30 -7.98 5.22
CA PHE A 85 8.22 -8.99 5.71
C PHE A 85 8.23 -9.03 7.23
N THR A 86 8.10 -10.23 7.74
CA THR A 86 8.31 -10.58 9.14
C THR A 86 9.79 -10.47 9.53
N LYS A 87 10.08 -10.46 10.83
CA LYS A 87 11.47 -10.48 11.36
C LYS A 87 12.30 -11.60 10.72
N ASP A 88 11.70 -12.79 10.60
CA ASP A 88 12.36 -13.97 10.06
C ASP A 88 12.63 -13.84 8.56
N GLU A 89 11.71 -13.25 7.79
CA GLU A 89 11.90 -12.99 6.36
C GLU A 89 12.95 -11.91 6.11
N ILE A 90 13.00 -10.85 6.93
CA ILE A 90 14.08 -9.84 6.87
C ILE A 90 15.42 -10.51 7.18
N CYS A 91 15.47 -11.35 8.23
CA CYS A 91 16.67 -12.10 8.56
C CYS A 91 17.11 -12.98 7.38
N ALA A 92 16.20 -13.76 6.79
CA ALA A 92 16.48 -14.63 5.66
C ALA A 92 16.94 -13.84 4.43
N LEU A 93 16.28 -12.73 4.11
CA LEU A 93 16.64 -11.84 3.01
C LEU A 93 18.09 -11.35 3.15
N PHE A 94 18.45 -10.74 4.27
CA PHE A 94 19.78 -10.15 4.43
C PHE A 94 20.86 -11.22 4.56
N THR A 95 20.64 -12.25 5.37
CA THR A 95 21.67 -13.25 5.69
C THR A 95 21.81 -14.34 4.64
N THR A 96 20.70 -14.87 4.13
CA THR A 96 20.69 -16.05 3.26
C THR A 96 20.78 -15.63 1.79
N ILE A 97 19.98 -14.65 1.37
CA ILE A 97 19.95 -14.21 -0.04
C ILE A 97 21.12 -13.27 -0.34
N TYR A 98 21.35 -12.27 0.51
CA TYR A 98 22.37 -11.24 0.26
C TYR A 98 23.72 -11.49 0.98
N SER A 99 23.81 -12.54 1.81
CA SER A 99 25.04 -12.89 2.55
C SER A 99 25.59 -11.76 3.42
N LEU A 100 24.71 -10.91 3.95
CA LEU A 100 25.03 -9.85 4.89
C LEU A 100 24.80 -10.35 6.31
N LYS A 101 25.85 -10.34 7.12
CA LYS A 101 25.74 -10.73 8.53
C LYS A 101 25.21 -9.55 9.32
N LEU A 102 23.96 -9.64 9.74
CA LEU A 102 23.34 -8.68 10.65
C LEU A 102 23.13 -9.32 12.02
N GLY A 103 23.36 -8.55 13.07
CA GLY A 103 22.98 -8.89 14.44
C GLY A 103 21.48 -8.74 14.65
N GLU A 104 20.96 -9.31 15.75
CA GLU A 104 19.53 -9.25 16.07
C GLU A 104 19.04 -7.81 16.24
N ASP A 105 19.80 -6.96 16.95
CA ASP A 105 19.49 -5.53 17.11
C ASP A 105 19.39 -4.79 15.76
N GLU A 106 20.17 -5.21 14.76
CA GLU A 106 20.18 -4.60 13.43
C GLU A 106 18.95 -5.03 12.62
N ILE A 107 18.53 -6.29 12.75
CA ILE A 107 17.29 -6.81 12.15
C ILE A 107 16.07 -6.15 12.81
N ASP A 108 16.05 -6.02 14.13
CA ASP A 108 14.96 -5.36 14.85
C ASP A 108 14.86 -3.88 14.48
N TRP A 109 15.99 -3.22 14.30
CA TRP A 109 16.01 -1.86 13.79
C TRP A 109 15.51 -1.80 12.35
N LEU A 110 15.87 -2.73 11.46
CA LEU A 110 15.32 -2.77 10.09
C LEU A 110 13.82 -2.96 10.12
N LEU A 111 13.31 -3.95 10.86
CA LEU A 111 11.88 -4.21 10.98
C LEU A 111 11.13 -2.97 11.51
N LYS A 112 11.65 -2.33 12.57
CA LYS A 112 11.03 -1.15 13.16
C LYS A 112 10.94 0.03 12.20
N ASN A 113 11.97 0.22 11.37
CA ASN A 113 12.10 1.41 10.52
C ASN A 113 11.62 1.17 9.08
N SER A 114 11.58 -0.07 8.60
CA SER A 114 10.98 -0.41 7.30
C SER A 114 9.53 -0.83 7.43
N GLU A 115 9.07 -1.14 8.65
CA GLU A 115 7.76 -1.74 8.92
C GLU A 115 7.52 -3.02 8.08
N GLY A 116 8.60 -3.75 7.75
CA GLY A 116 8.56 -4.93 6.87
C GLY A 116 8.46 -4.63 5.37
N TRP A 117 8.40 -3.36 4.93
CA TRP A 117 8.08 -3.04 3.55
C TRP A 117 9.14 -3.56 2.54
N PRO A 118 8.78 -4.46 1.61
CA PRO A 118 9.76 -5.13 0.74
C PRO A 118 10.52 -4.19 -0.19
N THR A 119 9.83 -3.17 -0.73
CA THR A 119 10.43 -2.16 -1.61
C THR A 119 11.53 -1.38 -0.89
N TYR A 120 11.27 -1.01 0.36
CA TYR A 120 12.22 -0.29 1.19
C TYR A 120 13.48 -1.10 1.47
N LEU A 121 13.29 -2.35 1.92
CA LEU A 121 14.39 -3.29 2.20
C LEU A 121 15.20 -3.60 0.93
N SER A 122 14.52 -3.78 -0.20
CA SER A 122 15.15 -4.03 -1.50
C SER A 122 16.02 -2.85 -1.92
N LEU A 123 15.58 -1.61 -1.70
CA LEU A 123 16.39 -0.47 -2.05
C LEU A 123 17.61 -0.33 -1.14
N ILE A 124 17.48 -0.56 0.18
CA ILE A 124 18.63 -0.61 1.10
C ILE A 124 19.70 -1.56 0.54
N LEU A 125 19.26 -2.74 0.10
CA LEU A 125 20.14 -3.77 -0.46
C LEU A 125 20.76 -3.35 -1.80
N GLN A 126 20.04 -2.64 -2.66
CA GLN A 126 20.58 -2.13 -3.91
C GLN A 126 21.60 -1.01 -3.69
N THR A 127 21.35 -0.11 -2.74
CA THR A 127 22.20 1.05 -2.47
C THR A 127 23.45 0.67 -1.68
N TYR A 128 23.32 -0.21 -0.68
CA TYR A 128 24.40 -0.52 0.26
C TYR A 128 24.88 -1.97 0.18
N GLY A 129 24.13 -2.90 -0.42
CA GLY A 129 24.42 -4.35 -0.42
C GLY A 129 25.52 -4.79 -1.40
N THR A 130 26.34 -3.87 -1.89
CA THR A 130 27.43 -4.19 -2.83
C THR A 130 28.64 -4.83 -2.13
N LYS A 131 29.49 -5.52 -2.89
CA LYS A 131 30.64 -6.29 -2.38
C LYS A 131 31.65 -5.48 -1.55
N GLN A 132 31.73 -4.15 -1.73
CA GLN A 132 32.70 -3.30 -1.06
C GLN A 132 32.32 -2.88 0.36
N ASP A 133 31.02 -2.81 0.70
CA ASP A 133 30.55 -2.34 2.02
C ASP A 133 30.43 -3.47 3.07
N ARG A 134 30.77 -4.72 2.71
CA ARG A 134 30.58 -5.94 3.51
C ARG A 134 31.41 -6.04 4.79
N GLU A 135 32.39 -5.16 5.01
CA GLU A 135 33.45 -5.48 5.98
C GLU A 135 33.39 -4.81 7.35
N LYS A 136 32.51 -3.83 7.65
CA LYS A 136 32.24 -3.39 9.06
C LYS A 136 31.23 -2.26 9.26
N CYS A 137 30.88 -1.49 8.22
CA CYS A 137 30.09 -0.26 8.38
C CYS A 137 28.78 -0.23 7.59
N PHE A 138 28.42 -1.31 6.90
CA PHE A 138 27.16 -1.42 6.14
C PHE A 138 25.96 -0.89 6.93
N PHE A 139 25.75 -1.44 8.13
CA PHE A 139 24.60 -1.08 8.94
C PHE A 139 24.68 0.35 9.51
N LYS A 140 25.87 0.79 9.95
CA LYS A 140 26.09 2.18 10.41
C LYS A 140 25.78 3.20 9.31
N LYS A 141 26.13 2.89 8.07
CA LYS A 141 25.86 3.75 6.90
C LYS A 141 24.36 3.86 6.64
N ILE A 142 23.65 2.72 6.66
CA ILE A 142 22.19 2.69 6.60
C ILE A 142 21.60 3.55 7.71
N GLN A 143 21.97 3.33 8.97
CA GLN A 143 21.44 4.12 10.09
C GLN A 143 21.68 5.64 9.93
N SER A 144 22.84 6.04 9.40
CA SER A 144 23.18 7.45 9.22
C SER A 144 22.46 8.12 8.04
N GLU A 145 22.13 7.36 6.99
CA GLU A 145 21.54 7.87 5.75
C GLU A 145 20.06 7.52 5.60
N TYR A 146 19.52 6.66 6.48
CA TYR A 146 18.16 6.13 6.44
C TYR A 146 17.09 7.20 6.25
N LYS A 147 17.19 8.33 6.93
CA LYS A 147 16.21 9.42 6.80
C LYS A 147 16.22 10.02 5.40
N LYS A 148 17.41 10.37 4.88
CA LYS A 148 17.57 10.89 3.52
C LYS A 148 17.12 9.88 2.47
N PHE A 149 17.37 8.61 2.74
CA PHE A 149 16.99 7.52 1.86
C PHE A 149 15.49 7.30 1.85
N ALA A 150 14.87 7.26 3.02
CA ALA A 150 13.43 7.20 3.17
C ALA A 150 12.74 8.38 2.52
N GLU A 151 13.23 9.60 2.73
CA GLU A 151 12.76 10.82 2.05
C GLU A 151 12.81 10.66 0.52
N ASN A 152 13.92 10.20 -0.06
CA ASN A 152 14.07 10.05 -1.52
C ASN A 152 13.15 8.97 -2.14
N ILE A 153 12.88 7.86 -1.44
CA ILE A 153 11.99 6.79 -1.93
C ILE A 153 10.54 7.21 -1.80
N PHE A 154 10.19 7.76 -0.63
CA PHE A 154 8.85 8.24 -0.36
C PHE A 154 8.50 9.39 -1.32
N ASP A 155 9.46 10.25 -1.68
CA ASP A 155 9.22 11.38 -2.58
C ASP A 155 8.65 10.99 -3.95
N TYR A 156 8.84 9.78 -4.45
CA TYR A 156 8.24 9.38 -5.74
C TYR A 156 6.82 8.83 -5.55
N SER A 157 6.65 7.74 -4.79
CA SER A 157 5.35 7.06 -4.68
C SER A 157 4.37 7.80 -3.76
N VAL A 158 4.84 8.43 -2.69
CA VAL A 158 3.97 9.08 -1.70
C VAL A 158 3.55 10.45 -2.16
N GLN A 159 4.39 11.15 -2.94
CA GLN A 159 3.94 12.37 -3.58
C GLN A 159 2.81 12.12 -4.57
N GLU A 160 2.84 11.01 -5.33
CA GLU A 160 1.75 10.66 -6.24
C GLU A 160 0.47 10.32 -5.47
N VAL A 161 0.55 9.45 -4.46
CA VAL A 161 -0.60 9.12 -3.60
C VAL A 161 -1.16 10.38 -2.93
N PHE A 162 -0.31 11.19 -2.31
CA PHE A 162 -0.72 12.44 -1.66
C PHE A 162 -1.29 13.47 -2.65
N LYS A 163 -0.70 13.64 -3.84
CA LYS A 163 -1.21 14.58 -4.86
C LYS A 163 -2.56 14.14 -5.43
N ASN A 164 -2.82 12.84 -5.48
CA ASN A 164 -4.07 12.28 -5.95
C ASN A 164 -5.19 12.37 -4.90
N GLU A 165 -4.85 12.62 -3.63
CA GLU A 165 -5.87 12.87 -2.60
C GLU A 165 -6.62 14.18 -2.85
N PRO A 166 -7.93 14.25 -2.55
CA PRO A 166 -8.68 15.50 -2.54
C PRO A 166 -8.00 16.57 -1.67
N PRO A 167 -8.06 17.87 -2.04
CA PRO A 167 -7.41 18.93 -1.28
C PRO A 167 -7.80 19.00 0.20
N GLU A 168 -9.04 18.61 0.52
CA GLU A 168 -9.54 18.52 1.89
C GLU A 168 -8.80 17.44 2.70
N TYR A 169 -8.57 16.27 2.09
CA TYR A 169 -7.89 15.14 2.72
C TYR A 169 -6.39 15.39 2.83
N GLN A 170 -5.79 16.03 1.82
CA GLN A 170 -4.40 16.50 1.89
C GLN A 170 -4.16 17.38 3.12
N LYS A 171 -5.05 18.36 3.32
CA LYS A 171 -4.98 19.26 4.47
C LYS A 171 -5.18 18.52 5.78
N PHE A 172 -6.19 17.65 5.86
CA PHE A 172 -6.44 16.81 7.04
C PHE A 172 -5.21 15.99 7.43
N LEU A 173 -4.56 15.35 6.47
CA LEU A 173 -3.35 14.55 6.66
C LEU A 173 -2.16 15.40 7.15
N ILE A 174 -1.97 16.58 6.56
CA ILE A 174 -0.93 17.53 6.98
C ILE A 174 -1.16 17.96 8.44
N ASP A 175 -2.39 18.38 8.78
CA ASP A 175 -2.74 18.86 10.12
C ASP A 175 -2.62 17.75 11.17
N CYS A 176 -2.97 16.51 10.81
CA CYS A 176 -2.84 15.34 11.69
C CYS A 176 -1.44 14.74 11.73
N SER A 177 -0.48 15.24 10.93
CA SER A 177 0.87 14.66 10.83
C SER A 177 1.64 14.64 12.16
N LEU A 178 1.29 15.52 13.11
CA LEU A 178 1.91 15.58 14.43
C LEU A 178 1.35 14.57 15.44
N LEU A 179 0.28 13.87 15.09
CA LEU A 179 -0.38 12.89 15.96
C LEU A 179 0.29 11.52 15.83
N ASP A 180 0.56 10.86 16.96
CA ASP A 180 1.06 9.48 16.97
C ASP A 180 -0.02 8.48 16.54
N TYR A 181 -1.29 8.82 16.80
CA TYR A 181 -2.48 8.02 16.45
C TYR A 181 -3.60 8.94 15.95
N LEU A 182 -4.29 8.48 14.92
CA LEU A 182 -5.49 9.11 14.37
C LEU A 182 -6.70 8.51 15.08
N ASN A 183 -7.24 9.29 16.00
CA ASN A 183 -8.52 9.04 16.64
C ASN A 183 -9.47 10.17 16.21
N PRO A 184 -10.74 9.89 15.84
CA PRO A 184 -11.68 10.90 15.36
C PRO A 184 -11.82 12.11 16.29
N ASP A 185 -11.89 11.89 17.60
CA ASP A 185 -12.08 12.95 18.59
C ASP A 185 -10.83 13.84 18.68
N ILE A 186 -9.63 13.24 18.59
CA ILE A 186 -8.36 13.96 18.59
C ILE A 186 -8.19 14.73 17.28
N CYS A 187 -8.49 14.09 16.16
CA CYS A 187 -8.43 14.70 14.84
C CYS A 187 -9.39 15.88 14.75
N GLN A 188 -10.61 15.78 15.29
CA GLN A 188 -11.55 16.90 15.34
C GLN A 188 -11.00 18.05 16.19
N ALA A 189 -10.41 17.75 17.34
CA ALA A 189 -9.81 18.78 18.20
C ALA A 189 -8.64 19.53 17.53
N VAL A 190 -7.86 18.85 16.69
CA VAL A 190 -6.70 19.44 15.98
C VAL A 190 -7.11 20.18 14.71
N THR A 191 -8.00 19.58 13.91
CA THR A 191 -8.37 20.09 12.58
C THR A 191 -9.57 21.03 12.59
N GLY A 192 -10.42 20.92 13.63
CA GLY A 192 -11.71 21.60 13.70
C GLY A 192 -12.77 21.03 12.74
N ILE A 193 -12.54 19.85 12.16
CA ILE A 193 -13.43 19.20 11.21
C ILE A 193 -14.34 18.21 11.95
N ASP A 194 -15.65 18.24 11.72
CA ASP A 194 -16.60 17.41 12.47
C ASP A 194 -16.72 15.96 11.93
N ASN A 195 -16.42 15.71 10.66
CA ASN A 195 -16.56 14.40 10.00
C ASN A 195 -15.25 13.59 9.96
N CYS A 196 -14.36 13.74 10.95
CA CYS A 196 -13.05 13.06 10.97
C CYS A 196 -13.14 11.53 10.86
N GLN A 197 -14.14 10.87 11.45
CA GLN A 197 -14.32 9.41 11.31
C GLN A 197 -14.45 9.01 9.83
N GLN A 198 -15.34 9.69 9.09
CA GLN A 198 -15.58 9.39 7.68
C GLN A 198 -14.34 9.67 6.83
N ILE A 199 -13.64 10.77 7.12
CA ILE A 199 -12.40 11.12 6.42
C ILE A 199 -11.34 10.03 6.64
N ILE A 200 -11.12 9.59 7.89
CA ILE A 200 -10.14 8.53 8.19
C ILE A 200 -10.51 7.23 7.48
N GLU A 201 -11.79 6.83 7.50
CA GLU A 201 -12.26 5.62 6.82
C GLU A 201 -12.06 5.68 5.29
N GLU A 202 -12.37 6.82 4.67
CA GLU A 202 -12.19 7.01 3.23
C GLU A 202 -10.72 6.99 2.81
N ILE A 203 -9.85 7.65 3.59
CA ILE A 203 -8.40 7.64 3.34
C ILE A 203 -7.82 6.23 3.58
N PHE A 204 -8.31 5.52 4.59
CA PHE A 204 -7.91 4.15 4.88
C PHE A 204 -8.29 3.19 3.74
N LYS A 205 -9.51 3.27 3.20
CA LYS A 205 -9.96 2.44 2.05
C LYS A 205 -9.14 2.67 0.78
N ARG A 206 -8.60 3.88 0.61
CA ARG A 206 -7.71 4.25 -0.50
C ARG A 206 -6.25 3.81 -0.27
N ASN A 207 -5.98 3.08 0.81
CA ASN A 207 -4.66 2.70 1.35
C ASN A 207 -3.61 3.83 1.29
N ALA A 208 -3.99 5.06 1.65
CA ALA A 208 -3.04 6.16 1.70
C ALA A 208 -2.12 6.07 2.93
N PHE A 209 -1.28 5.04 2.99
CA PHE A 209 -0.29 4.81 4.05
C PHE A 209 -0.85 4.95 5.48
N ILE A 210 -2.14 4.63 5.68
CA ILE A 210 -2.79 4.55 6.98
C ILE A 210 -2.99 3.08 7.33
N PHE A 211 -2.69 2.72 8.58
CA PHE A 211 -2.90 1.39 9.13
C PHE A 211 -3.93 1.44 10.25
N ALA A 212 -4.83 0.46 10.28
CA ALA A 212 -5.69 0.22 11.42
C ALA A 212 -4.87 -0.44 12.55
N LEU A 213 -5.13 -0.04 13.79
CA LEU A 213 -4.54 -0.62 14.98
C LEU A 213 -5.54 -1.54 15.70
N PRO A 214 -5.05 -2.50 16.51
CA PRO A 214 -5.92 -3.46 17.22
C PRO A 214 -6.92 -2.81 18.19
N ASP A 215 -6.64 -1.59 18.64
CA ASP A 215 -7.48 -0.82 19.56
C ASP A 215 -8.56 0.02 18.84
N GLY A 216 -8.66 -0.08 17.51
CA GLY A 216 -9.62 0.65 16.69
C GLY A 216 -9.15 2.06 16.30
N ASN A 217 -7.97 2.50 16.73
CA ASN A 217 -7.35 3.72 16.22
C ASN A 217 -6.66 3.45 14.87
N TYR A 218 -6.22 4.52 14.23
CA TYR A 218 -5.41 4.42 13.02
C TYR A 218 -4.04 5.07 13.25
N ARG A 219 -3.05 4.71 12.43
CA ARG A 219 -1.76 5.40 12.41
C ARG A 219 -1.33 5.68 10.98
N LEU A 220 -0.63 6.79 10.78
CA LEU A 220 0.13 7.02 9.56
C LEU A 220 1.36 6.10 9.57
N HIS A 221 1.77 5.63 8.39
CA HIS A 221 3.09 5.05 8.20
C HIS A 221 4.14 6.08 8.67
N SER A 222 5.15 5.64 9.42
CA SER A 222 6.17 6.53 9.98
C SER A 222 6.80 7.47 8.95
N LEU A 223 7.15 6.93 7.77
CA LEU A 223 7.73 7.72 6.68
C LEU A 223 6.74 8.65 5.99
N PHE A 224 5.45 8.27 5.92
CA PHE A 224 4.43 9.17 5.39
C PHE A 224 4.21 10.34 6.34
N GLN A 225 4.19 10.05 7.64
CA GLN A 225 4.09 11.04 8.68
C GLN A 225 5.26 12.03 8.65
N ASP A 226 6.50 11.55 8.47
CA ASP A 226 7.68 12.41 8.33
C ASP A 226 7.62 13.29 7.07
N PHE A 227 7.15 12.75 5.94
CA PHE A 227 6.88 13.52 4.73
C PHE A 227 5.85 14.64 4.97
N LEU A 228 4.71 14.32 5.57
CA LEU A 228 3.66 15.30 5.89
C LEU A 228 4.15 16.37 6.87
N LYS A 229 4.94 15.99 7.88
CA LYS A 229 5.59 16.93 8.81
C LYS A 229 6.52 17.90 8.08
N SER A 230 7.23 17.44 7.04
CA SER A 230 8.09 18.31 6.23
C SER A 230 7.29 19.35 5.47
N ILE A 231 6.09 19.00 4.98
CA ILE A 231 5.17 19.93 4.32
C ILE A 231 4.64 20.93 5.34
N PHE A 232 4.14 20.45 6.48
CA PHE A 232 3.61 21.28 7.57
C PHE A 232 4.61 22.37 8.00
N GLN A 233 5.87 21.98 8.23
CA GLN A 233 6.95 22.92 8.60
C GLN A 233 7.26 23.95 7.51
N ASN A 234 7.08 23.60 6.23
CA ASN A 234 7.28 24.51 5.12
C ASN A 234 6.10 25.49 4.94
N GLU A 235 4.87 25.10 5.34
CA GLU A 235 3.71 25.99 5.35
C GLU A 235 3.77 26.99 6.51
N ASP A 236 4.16 26.55 7.71
CA ASP A 236 4.31 27.43 8.88
C ASP A 236 5.38 28.49 8.70
N ARG A 237 6.45 28.19 7.95
CA ARG A 237 7.49 29.18 7.61
C ARG A 237 7.04 30.26 6.62
N LYS A 238 5.90 30.08 5.95
CA LYS A 238 5.34 31.04 4.97
C LYS A 238 4.28 31.97 5.58
N LYS A 239 3.83 31.72 6.81
CA LYS A 239 2.93 32.61 7.58
C LYS A 239 3.74 33.56 8.46
#